data_AF-A0A371JPL0-F1
#
_entry.id   AF-A0A371JPL0-F1
#
_cell.length_a   1.000
_cell.length_b   1.000
_cell.length_c   1.000
_cell.angle_alpha   90.00
_cell.angle_beta   90.00
_cell.angle_gamma   90.00
#
_symmetry.space_group_name_H-M   'P 1'
#
loop_
_entity.id
_entity.type
_entity.pdbx_description
1 polymer ?
#
loop_
_entity_poly.entity_id
_entity_poly.type
_entity_poly.pdbx_seq_one_letter_code
_entity_poly.pdbx_strand_id
1 'polypeptide(L)'
;MKGPLFYSKILLFGEYGIIKDSKGLSIPYNFFKGALKTDENLTGTAKDSNEGLKAFTTYLKELVDNEQGLVSFDFESLERDVANGMYFDSSIPQGYGIGSSGALVAAIYDKYATDKITVLENLTREKLLKLKEIFGRMESFFHGKSSGLDPLNSYLSLPILINSKDNIESTSIPSQNKEGKGAVFLLDSGMTGETAPMVQIFMEKMKQDGFRSMIKDEFIKHTDACVEDFLNGNIKSLFGNLKQLSHVVLDHFKPMIPSKFHQLWKQGIETNDYYLKLCGSGGGGYILGFTQDLEKAKKALHGHNLEVVYSF
;
A
#
# COMPACT_ATOMS: atom_id res chain seq x y z
N MET A 1 -24.41 -14.95 0.51
CA MET A 1 -24.49 -13.50 0.22
C MET A 1 -23.10 -12.98 -0.09
N LYS A 2 -22.93 -12.02 -1.00
CA LYS A 2 -21.63 -11.36 -1.22
C LYS A 2 -21.44 -10.33 -0.11
N GLY A 3 -20.46 -10.52 0.77
CA GLY A 3 -20.10 -9.55 1.82
C GLY A 3 -19.49 -8.25 1.24
N PRO A 4 -19.11 -7.30 2.10
CA PRO A 4 -18.43 -6.07 1.66
C PRO A 4 -17.15 -6.38 0.89
N LEU A 5 -16.81 -5.49 -0.04
CA LEU A 5 -15.58 -5.56 -0.83
C LEU A 5 -14.50 -4.71 -0.17
N PHE A 6 -13.32 -5.29 0.00
CA PHE A 6 -12.15 -4.62 0.54
C PHE A 6 -11.15 -4.39 -0.58
N TYR A 7 -10.88 -3.13 -0.89
CA TYR A 7 -10.06 -2.75 -2.04
C TYR A 7 -8.58 -2.77 -1.68
N SER A 8 -7.75 -3.02 -2.69
CA SER A 8 -6.32 -2.77 -2.60
C SER A 8 -6.04 -1.28 -2.37
N LYS A 9 -4.80 -0.95 -2.02
CA LYS A 9 -4.36 0.44 -1.89
C LYS A 9 -3.09 0.66 -2.67
N ILE A 10 -2.80 1.93 -2.94
CA ILE A 10 -1.52 2.37 -3.48
C ILE A 10 -0.98 3.45 -2.56
N LEU A 11 0.24 3.24 -2.05
CA LEU A 11 1.01 4.33 -1.45
C LEU A 11 1.60 5.14 -2.60
N LEU A 12 0.97 6.27 -2.94
CA LEU A 12 1.46 7.14 -4.01
C LEU A 12 2.82 7.71 -3.65
N PHE A 13 2.97 8.13 -2.39
CA PHE A 13 4.18 8.73 -1.82
C PHE A 13 4.35 8.32 -0.37
N GLY A 14 5.60 8.21 0.08
CA GLY A 14 5.94 8.12 1.51
C GLY A 14 6.68 6.86 1.95
N GLU A 15 6.97 5.91 1.06
CA GLU A 15 7.51 4.55 1.35
C GLU A 15 8.41 4.46 2.60
N TYR A 16 9.72 4.58 2.43
CA TYR A 16 10.67 4.57 3.54
C TYR A 16 10.68 5.90 4.31
N GLY A 17 10.13 6.96 3.72
CA GLY A 17 10.09 8.30 4.30
C GLY A 17 9.22 8.37 5.56
N ILE A 18 8.10 7.65 5.61
CA ILE A 18 7.19 7.64 6.77
C ILE A 18 7.91 7.15 8.05
N ILE A 19 8.92 6.29 7.92
CA ILE A 19 9.76 5.83 9.05
C ILE A 19 10.56 7.00 9.67
N LYS A 20 10.72 8.10 8.93
CA LYS A 20 11.50 9.29 9.28
C LYS A 20 10.67 10.57 9.27
N ASP A 21 9.38 10.46 9.61
CA ASP A 21 8.45 11.59 9.74
C ASP A 21 8.25 12.39 8.43
N SER A 22 8.45 11.76 7.27
CA SER A 22 8.03 12.29 5.96
C SER A 22 6.52 12.19 5.81
N LYS A 23 5.97 13.05 4.94
CA LYS A 23 4.61 12.92 4.47
C LYS A 23 4.43 11.67 3.61
N GLY A 24 3.21 11.14 3.62
CA GLY A 24 2.78 10.07 2.73
C GLY A 24 1.35 10.26 2.28
N LEU A 25 1.02 9.70 1.12
CA LEU A 25 -0.33 9.73 0.57
C LEU A 25 -0.69 8.33 0.09
N SER A 26 -1.66 7.71 0.76
CA SER A 26 -2.21 6.42 0.38
C SER A 26 -3.60 6.59 -0.21
N ILE A 27 -3.86 5.99 -1.36
CA ILE A 27 -5.17 6.04 -2.03
C ILE A 27 -5.75 4.63 -2.18
N PRO A 28 -7.08 4.48 -2.14
CA PRO A 28 -7.71 3.22 -2.50
C PRO A 28 -7.52 2.93 -4.00
N TYR A 29 -7.35 1.66 -4.34
CA TYR A 29 -7.26 1.18 -5.72
C TYR A 29 -8.28 0.08 -5.95
N ASN A 30 -9.38 0.45 -6.61
CA ASN A 30 -10.59 -0.37 -6.66
C ASN A 30 -10.55 -1.49 -7.71
N PHE A 31 -9.50 -1.54 -8.54
CA PHE A 31 -9.33 -2.56 -9.57
C PHE A 31 -9.16 -3.94 -8.94
N PHE A 32 -8.33 -4.02 -7.89
CA PHE A 32 -8.18 -5.23 -7.10
C PHE A 32 -8.96 -5.15 -5.80
N LYS A 33 -9.58 -6.28 -5.43
CA LYS A 33 -10.46 -6.37 -4.27
C LYS A 33 -10.53 -7.79 -3.72
N GLY A 34 -10.88 -7.90 -2.45
CA GLY A 34 -11.20 -9.17 -1.82
C GLY A 34 -12.52 -9.14 -1.06
N ALA A 35 -13.08 -10.32 -0.82
CA ALA A 35 -14.25 -10.52 0.00
C ALA A 35 -14.19 -11.88 0.72
N LEU A 36 -14.76 -11.93 1.93
CA LEU A 36 -15.02 -13.19 2.59
C LEU A 36 -16.17 -13.92 1.88
N LYS A 37 -15.91 -15.17 1.48
CA LYS A 37 -16.87 -16.09 0.87
C LYS A 37 -16.86 -17.40 1.63
N THR A 38 -17.88 -18.23 1.39
CA THR A 38 -18.00 -19.56 1.99
C THR A 38 -18.30 -20.56 0.88
N ASP A 39 -17.61 -21.69 0.89
CA ASP A 39 -17.85 -22.81 -0.01
C ASP A 39 -17.66 -24.12 0.76
N GLU A 40 -18.51 -25.10 0.51
CA GLU A 40 -18.44 -26.43 1.15
C GLU A 40 -17.25 -27.24 0.64
N ASN A 41 -16.85 -27.03 -0.63
CA ASN A 41 -15.81 -27.82 -1.29
C ASN A 41 -14.61 -26.96 -1.66
N LEU A 42 -13.82 -26.60 -0.65
CA LEU A 42 -12.60 -25.81 -0.83
C LEU A 42 -11.53 -26.58 -1.61
N THR A 43 -11.03 -25.97 -2.68
CA THR A 43 -9.92 -26.48 -3.50
C THR A 43 -8.94 -25.36 -3.85
N GLY A 44 -7.68 -25.73 -4.13
CA GLY A 44 -6.64 -24.79 -4.53
C GLY A 44 -6.48 -23.61 -3.57
N THR A 45 -6.44 -22.40 -4.11
CA THR A 45 -6.22 -21.15 -3.37
C THR A 45 -7.27 -20.88 -2.28
N ALA A 46 -8.51 -21.35 -2.47
CA ALA A 46 -9.56 -21.18 -1.45
C ALA A 46 -9.27 -22.02 -0.20
N LYS A 47 -8.70 -23.22 -0.38
CA LYS A 47 -8.26 -24.08 0.73
C LYS A 47 -7.09 -23.45 1.49
N ASP A 48 -6.07 -22.98 0.77
CA ASP A 48 -4.91 -22.31 1.36
C ASP A 48 -5.34 -21.05 2.15
N SER A 49 -6.29 -20.29 1.59
CA SER A 49 -6.87 -19.13 2.28
C SER A 49 -7.62 -19.51 3.56
N ASN A 50 -8.42 -20.57 3.55
CA ASN A 50 -9.10 -21.07 4.74
C ASN A 50 -8.10 -21.55 5.82
N GLU A 51 -7.03 -22.24 5.43
CA GLU A 51 -5.97 -22.64 6.36
C GLU A 51 -5.26 -21.42 6.97
N GLY A 52 -4.97 -20.40 6.16
CA GLY A 52 -4.46 -19.12 6.64
C GLY A 52 -5.41 -18.41 7.60
N LEU A 53 -6.72 -18.46 7.36
CA LEU A 53 -7.72 -17.90 8.27
C LEU A 53 -7.77 -18.63 9.62
N LYS A 54 -7.57 -19.95 9.65
CA LYS A 54 -7.47 -20.71 10.92
C LYS A 54 -6.29 -20.22 11.75
N ALA A 55 -5.10 -20.15 11.14
CA ALA A 55 -3.90 -19.66 11.80
C ALA A 55 -4.06 -18.20 12.27
N PHE A 56 -4.66 -17.34 11.44
CA PHE A 56 -4.92 -15.96 11.79
C PHE A 56 -5.94 -15.84 12.94
N THR A 57 -6.98 -16.69 12.97
CA THR A 57 -7.96 -16.73 14.07
C THR A 57 -7.30 -17.10 15.40
N THR A 58 -6.42 -18.10 15.41
CA THR A 58 -5.62 -18.46 16.60
C THR A 58 -4.78 -17.28 17.06
N TYR A 59 -4.07 -16.61 16.14
CA TYR A 59 -3.28 -15.42 16.45
C TYR A 59 -4.12 -14.29 17.06
N LEU A 60 -5.32 -14.03 16.54
CA LEU A 60 -6.20 -12.98 17.07
C LEU A 60 -6.66 -13.27 18.50
N LYS A 61 -6.90 -14.54 18.87
CA LYS A 61 -7.20 -14.92 20.25
C LYS A 61 -6.04 -14.61 21.19
N GLU A 62 -4.83 -15.03 20.82
CA GLU A 62 -3.62 -14.73 21.58
C GLU A 62 -3.38 -13.21 21.69
N LEU A 63 -3.65 -12.45 20.63
CA LEU A 63 -3.54 -10.99 20.65
C LEU A 63 -4.49 -10.36 21.68
N VAL A 64 -5.76 -10.78 21.70
CA VAL A 64 -6.76 -10.25 22.64
C VAL A 64 -6.43 -10.62 24.09
N ASP A 65 -5.94 -11.83 24.32
CA ASP A 65 -5.54 -12.30 25.65
C ASP A 65 -4.33 -11.51 26.20
N ASN A 66 -3.36 -11.20 25.33
CA ASN A 66 -2.13 -10.48 25.69
C ASN A 66 -2.31 -8.95 25.76
N GLU A 67 -3.15 -8.36 24.90
CA GLU A 67 -3.40 -6.92 24.81
C GLU A 67 -4.87 -6.61 25.17
N GLN A 68 -5.24 -6.92 26.41
CA GLN A 68 -6.62 -6.72 26.90
C GLN A 68 -7.10 -5.27 26.68
N GLY A 69 -8.29 -5.13 26.10
CA GLY A 69 -8.91 -3.83 25.81
C GLY A 69 -8.43 -3.14 24.53
N LEU A 70 -7.52 -3.75 23.76
CA LEU A 70 -7.14 -3.22 22.44
C LEU A 70 -8.30 -3.29 21.44
N VAL A 71 -8.89 -4.48 21.31
CA VAL A 71 -9.99 -4.84 20.40
C VAL A 71 -10.67 -6.10 20.94
N SER A 72 -11.91 -6.37 20.52
CA SER A 72 -12.64 -7.59 20.86
C SER A 72 -13.35 -8.13 19.62
N PHE A 73 -13.60 -9.44 19.59
CA PHE A 73 -14.17 -10.12 18.43
C PHE A 73 -15.24 -11.13 18.85
N ASP A 74 -16.23 -11.34 17.97
CA ASP A 74 -17.12 -12.50 18.01
C ASP A 74 -16.37 -13.74 17.46
N PHE A 75 -15.55 -14.34 18.33
CA PHE A 75 -14.77 -15.53 17.99
C PHE A 75 -15.64 -16.76 17.70
N GLU A 76 -16.81 -16.88 18.32
CA GLU A 76 -17.72 -18.00 18.07
C GLU A 76 -18.18 -17.99 16.61
N SER A 77 -18.63 -16.82 16.11
CA SER A 77 -19.01 -16.68 14.71
C SER A 77 -17.83 -16.82 13.76
N LEU A 78 -16.67 -16.24 14.09
CA LEU A 78 -15.47 -16.34 13.27
C LEU A 78 -15.04 -17.80 13.10
N GLU A 79 -14.92 -18.55 14.18
CA GLU A 79 -14.50 -19.95 14.15
C GLU A 79 -15.51 -20.83 13.42
N ARG A 80 -16.81 -20.61 13.66
CA ARG A 80 -17.88 -21.32 12.96
C ARG A 80 -17.81 -21.08 11.46
N ASP A 81 -17.66 -19.84 11.03
CA ASP A 81 -17.60 -19.51 9.60
C ASP A 81 -16.33 -20.08 8.95
N VAL A 82 -15.17 -20.01 9.62
CA VAL A 82 -13.93 -20.65 9.14
C VAL A 82 -14.07 -22.18 9.05
N ALA A 83 -14.69 -22.82 10.04
CA ALA A 83 -14.95 -24.25 10.04
C ALA A 83 -15.91 -24.68 8.91
N ASN A 84 -16.89 -23.83 8.59
CA ASN A 84 -17.84 -24.02 7.51
C ASN A 84 -17.30 -23.66 6.12
N GLY A 85 -15.98 -23.50 5.98
CA GLY A 85 -15.33 -23.26 4.68
C GLY A 85 -15.28 -21.79 4.25
N MET A 86 -15.30 -20.84 5.19
CA MET A 86 -15.03 -19.44 4.86
C MET A 86 -13.59 -19.27 4.35
N TYR A 87 -13.42 -18.54 3.26
CA TYR A 87 -12.12 -18.17 2.68
C TYR A 87 -12.17 -16.71 2.20
N PHE A 88 -10.99 -16.12 2.01
CA PHE A 88 -10.86 -14.78 1.45
C PHE A 88 -10.59 -14.87 -0.04
N ASP A 89 -11.64 -14.64 -0.84
CA ASP A 89 -11.53 -14.57 -2.29
C ASP A 89 -10.97 -13.20 -2.69
N SER A 90 -9.73 -13.17 -3.17
CA SER A 90 -8.98 -11.95 -3.45
C SER A 90 -8.43 -11.95 -4.86
N SER A 91 -8.70 -10.88 -5.60
CA SER A 91 -8.02 -10.60 -6.86
C SER A 91 -6.72 -9.81 -6.66
N ILE A 92 -6.35 -9.45 -5.42
CA ILE A 92 -5.17 -8.62 -5.10
C ILE A 92 -3.91 -9.48 -5.17
N PRO A 93 -2.97 -9.21 -6.10
CA PRO A 93 -1.70 -9.93 -6.18
C PRO A 93 -0.89 -9.86 -4.87
N GLN A 94 -0.47 -11.02 -4.37
CA GLN A 94 0.40 -11.11 -3.19
C GLN A 94 1.85 -10.76 -3.55
N GLY A 95 2.54 -10.01 -2.68
CA GLY A 95 3.94 -9.60 -2.92
C GLY A 95 4.10 -8.47 -3.94
N TYR A 96 3.01 -7.78 -4.32
CA TYR A 96 3.02 -6.70 -5.30
C TYR A 96 2.97 -5.27 -4.71
N GLY A 97 2.98 -5.14 -3.38
CA GLY A 97 3.04 -3.84 -2.69
C GLY A 97 1.70 -3.09 -2.57
N ILE A 98 0.57 -3.72 -2.97
CA ILE A 98 -0.76 -3.09 -3.03
C ILE A 98 -1.74 -3.55 -1.92
N GLY A 99 -1.24 -4.20 -0.86
CA GLY A 99 -1.98 -4.38 0.39
C GLY A 99 -2.93 -5.58 0.48
N SER A 100 -2.55 -6.76 -0.06
CA SER A 100 -3.39 -7.97 0.05
C SER A 100 -3.66 -8.41 1.51
N SER A 101 -2.65 -8.34 2.40
CA SER A 101 -2.84 -8.62 3.83
C SER A 101 -3.78 -7.60 4.47
N GLY A 102 -3.62 -6.33 4.10
CA GLY A 102 -4.45 -5.23 4.57
C GLY A 102 -5.92 -5.45 4.30
N ALA A 103 -6.28 -5.87 3.09
CA ALA A 103 -7.67 -6.15 2.73
C ALA A 103 -8.28 -7.31 3.54
N LEU A 104 -7.52 -8.36 3.80
CA LEU A 104 -7.97 -9.48 4.65
C LEU A 104 -8.16 -9.04 6.10
N VAL A 105 -7.20 -8.31 6.67
CA VAL A 105 -7.29 -7.78 8.04
C VAL A 105 -8.51 -6.86 8.19
N ALA A 106 -8.73 -5.96 7.22
CA ALA A 106 -9.90 -5.10 7.17
C ALA A 106 -11.20 -5.90 7.12
N ALA A 107 -11.25 -6.98 6.32
CA ALA A 107 -12.43 -7.83 6.20
C ALA A 107 -12.79 -8.56 7.51
N ILE A 108 -11.79 -9.05 8.24
CA ILE A 108 -11.99 -9.72 9.52
C ILE A 108 -12.41 -8.73 10.60
N TYR A 109 -11.77 -7.56 10.66
CA TYR A 109 -12.19 -6.50 11.58
C TYR A 109 -13.63 -6.04 11.31
N ASP A 110 -13.96 -5.78 10.05
CA ASP A 110 -15.31 -5.35 9.70
C ASP A 110 -16.35 -6.42 10.06
N LYS A 111 -16.09 -7.70 9.77
CA LYS A 111 -17.11 -8.72 9.98
C LYS A 111 -17.27 -9.14 11.45
N TYR A 112 -16.18 -9.17 12.23
CA TYR A 112 -16.19 -9.84 13.54
C TYR A 112 -15.79 -8.97 14.72
N ALA A 113 -15.24 -7.75 14.53
CA ALA A 113 -14.92 -6.91 15.67
C ALA A 113 -16.18 -6.41 16.38
N THR A 114 -16.21 -6.50 17.71
CA THR A 114 -17.27 -5.96 18.55
C THR A 114 -16.95 -4.53 18.95
N ASP A 115 -17.98 -3.69 19.13
CA ASP A 115 -17.83 -2.26 19.45
C ASP A 115 -16.85 -1.51 18.53
N LYS A 116 -16.82 -1.93 17.25
CA LYS A 116 -15.88 -1.43 16.25
C LYS A 116 -16.14 0.04 15.90
N ILE A 117 -15.07 0.77 15.58
CA ILE A 117 -15.19 2.09 14.97
C ILE A 117 -15.67 1.88 13.54
N THR A 118 -16.90 2.31 13.23
CA THR A 118 -17.49 2.10 11.91
C THR A 118 -17.08 3.20 10.93
N VAL A 119 -17.10 2.88 9.64
CA VAL A 119 -16.87 3.86 8.55
C VAL A 119 -17.97 4.92 8.44
N LEU A 120 -19.10 4.74 9.13
CA LEU A 120 -20.26 5.64 9.11
C LEU A 120 -20.18 6.73 10.18
N GLU A 121 -19.30 6.57 11.17
CA GLU A 121 -19.08 7.56 12.22
C GLU A 121 -18.18 8.71 11.77
N ASN A 122 -18.19 9.81 12.52
CA ASN A 122 -17.20 10.87 12.34
C ASN A 122 -15.78 10.34 12.68
N LEU A 123 -14.91 10.28 11.68
CA LEU A 123 -13.53 9.78 11.78
C LEU A 123 -12.59 10.88 12.29
N THR A 124 -12.53 11.02 13.63
CA THR A 124 -11.54 11.91 14.26
C THR A 124 -10.13 11.34 14.15
N ARG A 125 -9.11 12.19 14.29
CA ARG A 125 -7.70 11.76 14.34
C ARG A 125 -7.46 10.66 15.38
N GLU A 126 -8.06 10.79 16.56
CA GLU A 126 -7.95 9.79 17.63
C GLU A 126 -8.49 8.42 17.19
N LYS A 127 -9.65 8.39 16.54
CA LYS A 127 -10.23 7.16 15.98
C LYS A 127 -9.36 6.55 14.89
N LEU A 128 -8.80 7.38 14.00
CA LEU A 128 -7.87 6.92 12.97
C LEU A 128 -6.61 6.30 13.58
N LEU A 129 -6.04 6.93 14.63
CA LEU A 129 -4.89 6.39 15.35
C LEU A 129 -5.22 5.09 16.07
N LYS A 130 -6.41 4.98 16.68
CA LYS A 130 -6.87 3.74 17.32
C LYS A 130 -7.05 2.61 16.31
N LEU A 131 -7.70 2.88 15.17
CA LEU A 131 -7.81 1.92 14.08
C LEU A 131 -6.42 1.51 13.55
N LYS A 132 -5.53 2.46 13.32
CA LYS A 132 -4.15 2.20 12.89
C LYS A 132 -3.40 1.31 13.87
N GLU A 133 -3.57 1.53 15.17
CA GLU A 133 -2.97 0.68 16.21
C GLU A 133 -3.51 -0.75 16.15
N ILE A 134 -4.85 -0.92 16.16
CA ILE A 134 -5.51 -2.23 16.07
C ILE A 134 -5.05 -2.97 14.81
N PHE A 135 -5.13 -2.30 13.67
CA PHE A 135 -4.73 -2.87 12.38
C PHE A 135 -3.24 -3.21 12.31
N GLY A 136 -2.39 -2.40 12.92
CA GLY A 136 -0.95 -2.70 13.03
C GLY A 136 -0.69 -3.96 13.83
N ARG A 137 -1.44 -4.21 14.91
CA ARG A 137 -1.36 -5.46 15.68
C ARG A 137 -1.88 -6.64 14.88
N MET A 138 -3.08 -6.54 14.30
CA MET A 138 -3.64 -7.61 13.49
C MET A 138 -2.74 -8.00 12.31
N GLU A 139 -2.24 -7.03 11.54
CA GLU A 139 -1.41 -7.29 10.37
C GLU A 139 0.00 -7.80 10.71
N SER A 140 0.45 -7.63 11.95
CA SER A 140 1.75 -8.17 12.38
C SER A 140 1.83 -9.70 12.29
N PHE A 141 0.70 -10.41 12.19
CA PHE A 141 0.67 -11.83 11.82
C PHE A 141 1.39 -12.13 10.50
N PHE A 142 1.25 -11.29 9.48
CA PHE A 142 1.77 -11.56 8.14
C PHE A 142 3.23 -11.14 7.96
N HIS A 143 3.67 -10.08 8.64
CA HIS A 143 4.96 -9.43 8.37
C HIS A 143 5.80 -9.16 9.64
N GLY A 144 5.35 -9.64 10.81
CA GLY A 144 5.99 -9.45 12.12
C GLY A 144 5.81 -8.04 12.72
N LYS A 145 6.04 -6.98 11.95
CA LYS A 145 5.80 -5.59 12.36
C LYS A 145 5.06 -4.84 11.26
N SER A 146 3.86 -4.34 11.56
CA SER A 146 3.09 -3.50 10.64
C SER A 146 2.93 -2.05 11.15
N SER A 147 2.75 -1.12 10.20
CA SER A 147 2.35 0.26 10.47
C SER A 147 0.84 0.42 10.70
N GLY A 148 0.03 -0.57 10.28
CA GLY A 148 -1.43 -0.55 10.30
C GLY A 148 -2.07 0.29 9.20
N LEU A 149 -1.27 0.90 8.30
CA LEU A 149 -1.78 1.80 7.25
C LEU A 149 -2.49 1.04 6.12
N ASP A 150 -1.99 -0.14 5.76
CA ASP A 150 -2.54 -0.93 4.65
C ASP A 150 -3.97 -1.41 4.96
N PRO A 151 -4.25 -2.05 6.12
CA PRO A 151 -5.61 -2.37 6.50
C PRO A 151 -6.48 -1.14 6.77
N LEU A 152 -5.92 -0.06 7.34
CA LEU A 152 -6.65 1.19 7.55
C LEU A 152 -7.20 1.75 6.24
N ASN A 153 -6.36 1.83 5.20
CA ASN A 153 -6.78 2.34 3.90
C ASN A 153 -7.83 1.43 3.25
N SER A 154 -7.65 0.11 3.34
CA SER A 154 -8.60 -0.86 2.79
C SER A 154 -9.96 -0.81 3.50
N TYR A 155 -9.95 -0.72 4.83
CA TYR A 155 -11.16 -0.63 5.65
C TYR A 155 -11.94 0.65 5.37
N LEU A 156 -11.26 1.80 5.36
CA LEU A 156 -11.92 3.10 5.16
C LEU A 156 -12.30 3.33 3.69
N SER A 157 -11.55 2.76 2.75
CA SER A 157 -11.70 3.02 1.31
C SER A 157 -11.63 4.52 0.96
N LEU A 158 -10.79 5.27 1.69
CA LEU A 158 -10.57 6.71 1.54
C LEU A 158 -9.09 7.03 1.33
N PRO A 159 -8.75 8.14 0.63
CA PRO A 159 -7.40 8.67 0.66
C PRO A 159 -6.99 9.06 2.08
N ILE A 160 -5.80 8.62 2.49
CA ILE A 160 -5.21 8.92 3.80
C ILE A 160 -3.94 9.73 3.58
N LEU A 161 -3.92 10.93 4.14
CA LEU A 161 -2.73 11.77 4.26
C LEU A 161 -2.03 11.41 5.58
N ILE A 162 -0.75 11.10 5.46
CA ILE A 162 0.14 10.80 6.58
C ILE A 162 1.06 12.01 6.69
N ASN A 163 0.93 12.79 7.76
CA ASN A 163 1.82 13.91 8.04
C ASN A 163 3.02 13.44 8.88
N SER A 164 2.84 12.43 9.71
CA SER A 164 3.89 11.72 10.44
C SER A 164 3.34 10.38 10.96
N LYS A 165 4.17 9.61 11.67
CA LYS A 165 3.75 8.31 12.25
C LYS A 165 2.47 8.42 13.09
N ASP A 166 2.30 9.51 13.83
CA ASP A 166 1.17 9.70 14.77
C ASP A 166 0.25 10.85 14.34
N ASN A 167 0.40 11.32 13.10
CA ASN A 167 -0.47 12.35 12.52
C ASN A 167 -0.97 11.89 11.16
N ILE A 168 -2.19 11.36 11.15
CA ILE A 168 -2.88 10.89 9.94
C ILE A 168 -4.27 11.51 9.88
N GLU A 169 -4.74 11.74 8.67
CA GLU A 169 -6.07 12.27 8.39
C GLU A 169 -6.62 11.73 7.07
N SER A 170 -7.94 11.63 6.97
CA SER A 170 -8.59 11.44 5.67
C SER A 170 -8.47 12.71 4.85
N THR A 171 -8.19 12.57 3.56
CA THR A 171 -8.09 13.71 2.65
C THR A 171 -8.89 13.47 1.37
N SER A 172 -9.07 14.53 0.57
CA SER A 172 -9.52 14.41 -0.81
C SER A 172 -8.32 14.46 -1.75
N ILE A 173 -8.47 13.82 -2.92
CA ILE A 173 -7.53 13.98 -4.03
C ILE A 173 -8.21 14.78 -5.13
N PRO A 174 -7.45 15.45 -6.02
CA PRO A 174 -8.04 16.12 -7.17
C PRO A 174 -8.92 15.19 -7.99
N SER A 175 -9.89 15.75 -8.72
CA SER A 175 -10.76 14.96 -9.58
C SER A 175 -9.97 14.43 -10.78
N GLN A 176 -10.26 13.17 -11.15
CA GLN A 176 -9.66 12.57 -12.33
C GLN A 176 -10.25 13.16 -13.61
N ASN A 177 -9.37 13.46 -14.57
CA ASN A 177 -9.75 13.78 -15.93
C ASN A 177 -9.47 12.56 -16.81
N LYS A 178 -10.52 11.78 -17.13
CA LYS A 178 -10.39 10.57 -17.96
C LYS A 178 -9.95 10.85 -19.40
N GLU A 179 -10.14 12.08 -19.87
CA GLU A 179 -9.69 12.53 -21.20
C GLU A 179 -8.29 13.17 -21.15
N GLY A 180 -7.72 13.29 -19.94
CA GLY A 180 -6.38 13.79 -19.70
C GLY A 180 -5.30 12.90 -20.35
N LYS A 181 -4.21 13.53 -20.79
CA LYS A 181 -3.07 12.80 -21.34
C LYS A 181 -2.15 12.27 -20.25
N GLY A 182 -2.17 12.88 -19.06
CA GLY A 182 -1.34 12.50 -17.93
C GLY A 182 -1.91 11.32 -17.18
N ALA A 183 -1.02 10.52 -16.59
CA ALA A 183 -1.41 9.36 -15.81
C ALA A 183 -0.42 9.03 -14.69
N VAL A 184 -0.97 8.51 -13.61
CA VAL A 184 -0.28 7.61 -12.68
C VAL A 184 -0.62 6.19 -13.10
N PHE A 185 0.39 5.32 -13.18
CA PHE A 185 0.21 3.93 -13.60
C PHE A 185 1.07 2.98 -12.76
N LEU A 186 0.64 1.73 -12.67
CA LEU A 186 1.45 0.63 -12.18
C LEU A 186 2.13 -0.05 -13.37
N LEU A 187 3.40 -0.37 -13.19
CA LEU A 187 4.22 -1.13 -14.15
C LEU A 187 4.57 -2.46 -13.50
N ASP A 188 4.10 -3.57 -14.07
CA ASP A 188 4.36 -4.91 -13.51
C ASP A 188 5.84 -5.30 -13.73
N SER A 189 6.55 -5.59 -12.64
CA SER A 189 7.91 -6.09 -12.72
C SER A 189 8.01 -7.54 -13.20
N GLY A 190 6.91 -8.29 -13.20
CA GLY A 190 6.84 -9.71 -13.56
C GLY A 190 7.51 -10.65 -12.56
N MET A 191 7.78 -10.17 -11.34
CA MET A 191 8.31 -10.96 -10.23
C MET A 191 7.74 -10.45 -8.92
N THR A 192 7.61 -11.33 -7.92
CA THR A 192 7.17 -10.93 -6.58
C THR A 192 8.30 -10.28 -5.79
N GLY A 193 7.99 -9.26 -4.99
CA GLY A 193 8.92 -8.66 -4.03
C GLY A 193 8.68 -9.17 -2.62
N GLU A 194 9.73 -9.18 -1.79
CA GLU A 194 9.64 -9.46 -0.36
C GLU A 194 9.94 -8.20 0.46
N THR A 195 9.04 -7.85 1.38
CA THR A 195 9.18 -6.64 2.21
C THR A 195 10.38 -6.71 3.15
N ALA A 196 10.57 -7.83 3.85
CA ALA A 196 11.54 -7.94 4.93
C ALA A 196 13.00 -7.74 4.47
N PRO A 197 13.49 -8.37 3.39
CA PRO A 197 14.86 -8.14 2.91
C PRO A 197 15.09 -6.69 2.48
N MET A 198 14.11 -6.06 1.83
CA MET A 198 14.23 -4.67 1.37
C MET A 198 14.30 -3.69 2.56
N VAL A 199 13.47 -3.91 3.60
CA VAL A 199 13.55 -3.14 4.84
C VAL A 199 14.88 -3.35 5.54
N GLN A 200 15.43 -4.57 5.57
CA GLN A 200 16.74 -4.83 6.16
C GLN A 200 17.86 -4.06 5.43
N ILE A 201 17.88 -4.08 4.09
CA ILE A 201 18.83 -3.31 3.28
C ILE A 201 18.71 -1.81 3.60
N PHE A 202 17.48 -1.30 3.70
CA PHE A 202 17.23 0.09 4.07
C PHE A 202 17.81 0.44 5.45
N MET A 203 17.51 -0.37 6.46
CA MET A 203 17.97 -0.15 7.83
C MET A 203 19.49 -0.25 7.95
N GLU A 204 20.14 -1.12 7.18
CA GLU A 204 21.60 -1.22 7.12
C GLU A 204 22.21 0.04 6.50
N LYS A 205 21.68 0.50 5.37
CA LYS A 205 22.12 1.76 4.73
C LYS A 205 21.91 2.96 5.65
N MET A 206 20.83 2.98 6.42
CA MET A 206 20.57 4.00 7.44
C MET A 206 21.58 4.01 8.59
N LYS A 207 22.56 3.11 8.65
CA LYS A 207 23.69 3.23 9.59
C LYS A 207 24.78 4.20 9.09
N GLN A 208 24.79 4.51 7.78
CA GLN A 208 25.77 5.40 7.16
C GLN A 208 25.26 6.84 7.17
N ASP A 209 26.08 7.79 7.67
CA ASP A 209 25.67 9.19 7.80
C ASP A 209 25.35 9.84 6.45
N GLY A 210 26.11 9.52 5.40
CA GLY A 210 25.83 10.04 4.05
C GLY A 210 24.45 9.62 3.52
N PHE A 211 24.03 8.38 3.76
CA PHE A 211 22.70 7.91 3.36
C PHE A 211 21.60 8.55 4.22
N ARG A 212 21.85 8.76 5.53
CA ARG A 212 20.91 9.48 6.41
C ARG A 212 20.69 10.92 5.95
N SER A 213 21.76 11.64 5.60
CA SER A 213 21.68 13.00 5.07
C SER A 213 20.90 13.03 3.75
N MET A 214 21.21 12.14 2.81
CA MET A 214 20.46 12.02 1.55
C MET A 214 18.96 11.76 1.80
N ILE A 215 18.63 10.86 2.73
CA ILE A 215 17.22 10.61 3.07
C ILE A 215 16.52 11.88 3.54
N LYS A 216 17.16 12.62 4.45
CA LYS A 216 16.58 13.83 5.03
C LYS A 216 16.49 14.97 4.02
N ASP A 217 17.59 15.26 3.33
CA ASP A 217 17.77 16.50 2.59
C ASP A 217 17.30 16.39 1.13
N GLU A 218 17.16 15.16 0.60
CA GLU A 218 16.76 14.89 -0.78
C GLU A 218 15.48 14.05 -0.85
N PHE A 219 15.49 12.82 -0.33
CA PHE A 219 14.37 11.89 -0.50
C PHE A 219 13.07 12.41 0.15
N ILE A 220 13.13 12.81 1.43
CA ILE A 220 11.98 13.35 2.17
C ILE A 220 11.53 14.67 1.55
N LYS A 221 12.47 15.58 1.26
CA LYS A 221 12.17 16.87 0.62
C LYS A 221 11.35 16.71 -0.66
N HIS A 222 11.78 15.83 -1.57
CA HIS A 222 11.07 15.63 -2.84
C HIS A 222 9.77 14.83 -2.67
N THR A 223 9.72 13.89 -1.72
CA THR A 223 8.51 13.14 -1.41
C THR A 223 7.41 14.06 -0.86
N ASP A 224 7.74 14.88 0.13
CA ASP A 224 6.81 15.82 0.76
C ASP A 224 6.30 16.85 -0.26
N ALA A 225 7.18 17.38 -1.10
CA ALA A 225 6.81 18.29 -2.18
C ALA A 225 5.90 17.62 -3.22
N CYS A 226 6.13 16.34 -3.56
CA CYS A 226 5.21 15.60 -4.43
C CYS A 226 3.82 15.41 -3.81
N VAL A 227 3.74 15.13 -2.50
CA VAL A 227 2.44 15.03 -1.79
C VAL A 227 1.69 16.35 -1.86
N GLU A 228 2.36 17.47 -1.55
CA GLU A 228 1.75 18.81 -1.59
C GLU A 228 1.33 19.20 -3.00
N ASP A 229 2.20 18.99 -4.00
CA ASP A 229 1.89 19.32 -5.38
C ASP A 229 0.74 18.46 -5.93
N PHE A 230 0.69 17.17 -5.58
CA PHE A 230 -0.40 16.29 -6.01
C PHE A 230 -1.73 16.72 -5.40
N LEU A 231 -1.80 16.96 -4.08
CA LEU A 231 -3.03 17.38 -3.40
C LEU A 231 -3.56 18.73 -3.91
N ASN A 232 -2.66 19.66 -4.24
CA ASN A 232 -3.02 20.99 -4.75
C ASN A 232 -3.22 21.02 -6.29
N GLY A 233 -3.05 19.90 -7.00
CA GLY A 233 -3.15 19.85 -8.45
C GLY A 233 -2.05 20.61 -9.21
N ASN A 234 -0.90 20.85 -8.59
CA ASN A 234 0.23 21.56 -9.19
C ASN A 234 1.09 20.65 -10.07
N ILE A 235 0.56 20.24 -11.22
CA ILE A 235 1.19 19.26 -12.13
C ILE A 235 2.60 19.69 -12.57
N LYS A 236 2.83 20.98 -12.84
CA LYS A 236 4.14 21.44 -13.31
C LYS A 236 5.23 21.22 -12.26
N SER A 237 4.96 21.59 -11.01
CA SER A 237 5.90 21.39 -9.90
C SER A 237 6.02 19.91 -9.54
N LEU A 238 4.91 19.17 -9.54
CA LEU A 238 4.87 17.73 -9.28
C LEU A 238 5.88 16.98 -10.17
N PHE A 239 5.89 17.23 -11.48
CA PHE A 239 6.81 16.55 -12.40
C PHE A 239 8.27 16.98 -12.23
N GLY A 240 8.52 18.21 -11.77
CA GLY A 240 9.86 18.62 -11.35
C GLY A 240 10.35 17.80 -10.15
N ASN A 241 9.53 17.67 -9.11
CA ASN A 241 9.85 16.92 -7.91
C ASN A 241 9.92 15.41 -8.15
N LEU A 242 9.02 14.84 -8.98
CA LEU A 242 9.04 13.44 -9.38
C LEU A 242 10.33 13.07 -10.11
N LYS A 243 10.85 13.95 -10.98
CA LYS A 243 12.12 13.72 -11.66
C LYS A 243 13.27 13.57 -10.67
N GLN A 244 13.34 14.48 -9.69
CA GLN A 244 14.37 14.45 -8.65
C GLN A 244 14.22 13.22 -7.76
N LEU A 245 13.00 12.90 -7.31
CA LEU A 245 12.72 11.70 -6.53
C LEU A 245 13.13 10.43 -7.29
N SER A 246 12.78 10.35 -8.57
CA SER A 246 13.14 9.22 -9.45
C SER A 246 14.66 9.07 -9.60
N HIS A 247 15.41 10.18 -9.69
CA HIS A 247 16.88 10.17 -9.65
C HIS A 247 17.41 9.64 -8.32
N VAL A 248 16.96 10.19 -7.20
CA VAL A 248 17.38 9.78 -5.84
C VAL A 248 17.14 8.28 -5.62
N VAL A 249 15.96 7.78 -6.04
CA VAL A 249 15.64 6.35 -5.96
C VAL A 249 16.58 5.53 -6.84
N LEU A 250 16.80 5.94 -8.09
CA LEU A 250 17.70 5.22 -8.98
C LEU A 250 19.14 5.20 -8.45
N ASP A 251 19.65 6.25 -7.82
CA ASP A 251 21.05 6.30 -7.38
C ASP A 251 21.27 5.59 -6.05
N HIS A 252 20.34 5.74 -5.11
CA HIS A 252 20.54 5.28 -3.73
C HIS A 252 19.77 4.00 -3.38
N PHE A 253 18.77 3.61 -4.16
CA PHE A 253 17.90 2.47 -3.90
C PHE A 253 18.02 1.36 -4.95
N LYS A 254 19.06 1.35 -5.81
CA LYS A 254 19.29 0.30 -6.84
C LYS A 254 19.04 -1.14 -6.38
N PRO A 255 19.47 -1.58 -5.17
CA PRO A 255 19.22 -2.96 -4.72
C PRO A 255 17.73 -3.31 -4.56
N MET A 256 16.87 -2.30 -4.43
CA MET A 256 15.41 -2.44 -4.29
C MET A 256 14.68 -2.26 -5.63
N ILE A 257 15.41 -2.05 -6.72
CA ILE A 257 14.86 -1.97 -8.08
C ILE A 257 15.33 -3.22 -8.80
N PRO A 258 14.42 -4.04 -9.38
CA PRO A 258 14.87 -5.20 -10.14
C PRO A 258 15.79 -4.76 -11.30
N SER A 259 16.92 -5.45 -11.46
CA SER A 259 18.03 -5.01 -12.32
C SER A 259 17.62 -4.69 -13.77
N LYS A 260 16.68 -5.47 -14.33
CA LYS A 260 16.13 -5.26 -15.67
C LYS A 260 15.43 -3.90 -15.85
N PHE A 261 15.01 -3.25 -14.77
CA PHE A 261 14.40 -1.91 -14.81
C PHE A 261 15.40 -0.77 -14.68
N HIS A 262 16.68 -1.00 -14.33
CA HIS A 262 17.62 0.11 -14.10
C HIS A 262 17.83 0.97 -15.35
N GLN A 263 17.99 0.34 -16.51
CA GLN A 263 18.13 1.06 -17.79
C GLN A 263 16.83 1.76 -18.19
N LEU A 264 15.70 1.08 -18.04
CA LEU A 264 14.38 1.62 -18.33
C LEU A 264 14.06 2.85 -17.45
N TRP A 265 14.41 2.77 -16.18
CA TRP A 265 14.24 3.85 -15.21
C TRP A 265 15.08 5.06 -15.58
N LYS A 266 16.36 4.85 -15.92
CA LYS A 266 17.27 5.90 -16.40
C LYS A 266 16.74 6.58 -17.66
N GLN A 267 16.28 5.79 -18.63
CA GLN A 267 15.70 6.31 -19.88
C GLN A 267 14.50 7.22 -19.63
N GLY A 268 13.59 6.85 -18.74
CA GLY A 268 12.43 7.70 -18.40
C GLY A 268 12.85 9.08 -17.89
N ILE A 269 13.86 9.11 -17.02
CA ILE A 269 14.39 10.35 -16.46
C ILE A 269 15.07 11.24 -17.52
N GLU A 270 15.86 10.65 -18.42
CA GLU A 270 16.59 11.37 -19.47
C GLU A 270 15.65 11.93 -20.54
N THR A 271 14.65 11.14 -20.94
CA THR A 271 13.68 11.51 -21.98
C THR A 271 12.54 12.40 -21.47
N ASN A 272 12.25 12.33 -20.17
CA ASN A 272 11.06 12.91 -19.52
C ASN A 272 9.74 12.30 -20.02
N ASP A 273 9.77 11.08 -20.55
CA ASP A 273 8.57 10.38 -21.03
C ASP A 273 7.75 9.83 -19.86
N TYR A 274 8.43 9.44 -18.78
CA TYR A 274 7.85 9.00 -17.52
C TYR A 274 8.88 9.10 -16.40
N TYR A 275 8.41 9.16 -15.16
CA TYR A 275 9.23 9.00 -13.96
C TYR A 275 8.73 7.81 -13.17
N LEU A 276 9.65 7.02 -12.62
CA LEU A 276 9.33 5.84 -11.83
C LEU A 276 9.69 6.06 -10.37
N LYS A 277 8.98 5.39 -9.49
CA LYS A 277 9.31 5.26 -8.06
C LYS A 277 8.94 3.87 -7.57
N LEU A 278 9.48 3.50 -6.41
CA LEU A 278 9.12 2.24 -5.76
C LEU A 278 7.62 2.25 -5.45
N CYS A 279 7.00 1.07 -5.54
CA CYS A 279 5.69 0.80 -4.96
C CYS A 279 5.91 -0.11 -3.74
N GLY A 280 5.47 0.33 -2.55
CA GLY A 280 5.76 -0.39 -1.31
C GLY A 280 7.26 -0.46 -1.03
N SER A 281 7.77 -1.64 -0.66
CA SER A 281 9.19 -1.84 -0.32
C SER A 281 10.13 -1.95 -1.53
N GLY A 282 9.61 -2.11 -2.75
CA GLY A 282 10.42 -2.50 -3.90
C GLY A 282 10.85 -3.97 -3.86
N GLY A 283 11.86 -4.33 -4.66
CA GLY A 283 12.40 -5.68 -4.82
C GLY A 283 11.63 -6.55 -5.83
N GLY A 284 10.50 -6.08 -6.32
CA GLY A 284 9.59 -6.78 -7.23
C GLY A 284 8.22 -6.12 -7.18
N GLY A 285 7.19 -6.84 -7.59
CA GLY A 285 5.80 -6.37 -7.60
C GLY A 285 5.55 -5.30 -8.65
N TYR A 286 4.74 -4.32 -8.30
CA TYR A 286 4.56 -3.14 -9.14
C TYR A 286 5.65 -2.09 -8.92
N ILE A 287 5.92 -1.33 -9.97
CA ILE A 287 6.65 -0.06 -9.92
C ILE A 287 5.63 1.04 -10.23
N LEU A 288 5.65 2.15 -9.48
CA LEU A 288 4.72 3.25 -9.71
C LEU A 288 5.33 4.22 -10.72
N GLY A 289 4.58 4.53 -11.76
CA GLY A 289 4.98 5.43 -12.85
C GLY A 289 4.08 6.65 -12.97
N PHE A 290 4.68 7.75 -13.42
CA PHE A 290 4.02 9.03 -13.64
C PHE A 290 4.40 9.56 -15.01
N THR A 291 3.42 10.01 -15.79
CA THR A 291 3.66 10.59 -17.12
C THR A 291 2.69 11.73 -17.40
N GLN A 292 3.11 12.72 -18.19
CA GLN A 292 2.25 13.76 -18.74
C GLN A 292 1.63 13.35 -20.10
N ASP A 293 2.11 12.25 -20.69
CA ASP A 293 1.63 11.70 -21.96
C ASP A 293 1.67 10.17 -21.93
N LEU A 294 0.53 9.57 -21.59
CA LEU A 294 0.36 8.12 -21.46
C LEU A 294 0.68 7.37 -22.76
N GLU A 295 0.36 7.93 -23.92
CA GLU A 295 0.65 7.28 -25.20
C GLU A 295 2.15 7.28 -25.51
N LYS A 296 2.86 8.35 -25.14
CA LYS A 296 4.33 8.38 -25.21
C LYS A 296 4.95 7.38 -24.24
N ALA A 297 4.47 7.32 -23.00
CA ALA A 297 4.96 6.37 -22.00
C ALA A 297 4.73 4.92 -22.43
N LYS A 298 3.56 4.57 -22.96
CA LYS A 298 3.28 3.21 -23.50
C LYS A 298 4.24 2.81 -24.62
N LYS A 299 4.58 3.74 -25.51
CA LYS A 299 5.57 3.49 -26.58
C LYS A 299 6.97 3.28 -26.02
N ALA A 300 7.39 4.10 -25.06
CA ALA A 300 8.71 3.99 -24.43
C ALA A 300 8.83 2.73 -23.55
N LEU A 301 7.73 2.28 -22.94
CA LEU A 301 7.61 1.09 -22.10
C LEU A 301 7.05 -0.12 -22.87
N HIS A 302 7.23 -0.16 -24.19
CA HIS A 302 6.69 -1.24 -25.02
C HIS A 302 7.18 -2.62 -24.54
N GLY A 303 6.25 -3.57 -24.44
CA GLY A 303 6.51 -4.92 -23.92
C GLY A 303 6.30 -5.06 -22.41
N HIS A 304 5.93 -3.98 -21.71
CA HIS A 304 5.51 -4.02 -20.32
C HIS A 304 4.00 -3.79 -20.17
N ASN A 305 3.40 -4.39 -19.14
CA ASN A 305 1.99 -4.16 -18.80
C ASN A 305 1.86 -2.92 -17.90
N LEU A 306 1.02 -1.97 -18.33
CA LEU A 306 0.73 -0.73 -17.62
C LEU A 306 -0.73 -0.72 -17.18
N GLU A 307 -0.96 -0.55 -15.89
CA GLU A 307 -2.30 -0.39 -15.32
C GLU A 307 -2.50 1.05 -14.86
N VAL A 308 -3.42 1.78 -15.50
CA VAL A 308 -3.69 3.17 -15.13
C VAL A 308 -4.43 3.22 -13.79
N VAL A 309 -3.91 4.04 -12.87
CA VAL A 309 -4.44 4.24 -11.52
C VAL A 309 -5.25 5.52 -11.43
N TYR A 310 -4.74 6.58 -12.06
CA TYR A 310 -5.28 7.93 -11.96
C TYR A 310 -4.93 8.72 -13.22
N SER A 311 -5.87 9.48 -13.78
CA SER A 311 -5.67 10.30 -14.99
C SER A 311 -5.90 11.78 -14.72
N PHE A 312 -5.11 12.66 -15.36
CA PHE A 312 -5.22 14.12 -15.27
C PHE A 312 -4.90 14.82 -16.59
#